data_AF-A0A314ZGK5-F1
#
_entry.id   AF-A0A314ZGK5-F1
#
_cell.length_a   1.000
_cell.length_b   1.000
_cell.length_c   1.000
_cell.angle_alpha   90.00
_cell.angle_beta   90.00
_cell.angle_gamma   90.00
#
_symmetry.space_group_name_H-M   'P 1'
#
loop_
_entity.id
_entity.type
_entity.pdbx_description
1 polymer ?
#
loop_
_entity_poly.entity_id
_entity_poly.type
_entity_poly.pdbx_seq_one_letter_code
_entity_poly.pdbx_strand_id
1 'polypeptide(L)'
;MEKQTTIASSCLFLLYIATFTVSEFLEAHHHLHQRNSHGSLNLFVFGDSYVDTGNIRKSVAPSWKEPYGITFPGKSAGRFSNGHVLTDYIVKF
;
A
#
# COMPACT_ATOMS: atom_id res chain seq x y z
N MET A 1 33.49 40.96 -19.24
CA MET A 1 33.36 40.18 -17.99
C MET A 1 31.92 39.67 -17.77
N GLU A 2 30.89 40.50 -18.02
CA GLU A 2 29.48 40.14 -17.77
C GLU A 2 28.97 38.88 -18.52
N LYS A 3 29.39 38.67 -19.77
CA LYS A 3 28.99 37.45 -20.52
C LYS A 3 29.50 36.16 -19.86
N GLN A 4 30.68 36.20 -19.27
CA GLN A 4 31.30 35.04 -18.63
C GLN A 4 30.64 34.73 -17.28
N THR A 5 30.24 35.76 -16.52
CA THR A 5 29.49 35.60 -15.28
C THR A 5 28.08 35.06 -15.52
N THR A 6 27.41 35.46 -16.61
CA THR A 6 26.08 34.93 -16.98
C THR A 6 26.15 33.46 -17.38
N ILE A 7 27.16 33.07 -18.17
CA ILE A 7 27.38 31.67 -18.54
C ILE A 7 27.68 30.83 -17.30
N ALA A 8 28.56 31.29 -16.41
CA ALA A 8 28.89 30.58 -15.18
C ALA A 8 27.68 30.39 -14.26
N SER A 9 26.87 31.44 -14.09
CA SER A 9 25.63 31.38 -13.28
C SER A 9 24.60 30.41 -13.88
N SER A 10 24.43 30.42 -15.21
CA SER A 10 23.56 29.46 -15.91
C SER A 10 24.02 28.02 -15.72
N CYS A 11 25.33 27.76 -15.83
CA CYS A 11 25.89 26.42 -15.60
C CYS A 11 25.66 25.94 -14.17
N LEU A 12 25.83 26.82 -13.16
CA LEU A 12 25.58 26.47 -11.76
C LEU A 12 24.11 26.17 -11.49
N PHE A 13 23.20 26.94 -12.10
CA PHE A 13 21.77 26.69 -11.99
C PHE A 13 21.38 25.35 -12.61
N LEU A 14 21.89 25.03 -13.81
CA LEU A 14 21.65 23.74 -14.45
C LEU A 14 22.21 22.57 -13.64
N LEU A 15 23.39 22.75 -13.03
CA LEU A 15 23.98 21.73 -12.16
C LEU A 15 23.14 21.51 -10.90
N TYR A 16 22.61 22.57 -10.29
CA TYR A 16 21.71 22.49 -9.15
C TYR A 16 20.44 21.69 -9.48
N ILE A 17 19.78 22.02 -10.59
CA ILE A 17 18.58 21.30 -11.06
C ILE A 17 18.90 19.82 -11.30
N ALA A 18 20.03 19.51 -11.93
CA ALA A 18 20.44 18.12 -12.16
C ALA A 18 20.70 17.34 -10.86
N THR A 19 21.29 17.98 -9.84
CA THR A 19 21.55 17.33 -8.54
C THR A 19 20.27 17.12 -7.72
N PHE A 20 19.32 18.05 -7.81
CA PHE A 20 18.04 17.97 -7.11
C PHE A 20 17.18 16.81 -7.65
N THR A 21 17.09 16.66 -8.97
CA THR A 21 16.33 15.56 -9.60
C THR A 21 16.93 14.18 -9.33
N VAL A 22 18.26 14.07 -9.30
CA VAL A 22 18.94 12.81 -8.94
C VAL A 22 18.68 12.43 -7.47
N SER A 23 18.62 13.42 -6.58
CA SER A 23 18.36 13.19 -5.15
C SER A 23 16.94 12.67 -4.90
N GLU A 24 15.92 13.28 -5.51
CA GLU A 24 14.52 12.80 -5.44
C GLU A 24 14.37 11.39 -6.06
N PHE A 25 15.04 11.13 -7.18
CA PHE A 25 15.00 9.82 -7.85
C PHE A 25 15.66 8.71 -7.00
N LEU A 26 16.77 9.02 -6.33
CA LEU A 26 17.46 8.07 -5.46
C LEU A 26 16.66 7.76 -4.18
N GLU A 27 15.98 8.76 -3.61
CA GLU A 27 15.08 8.56 -2.46
C GLU A 27 13.88 7.69 -2.83
N ALA A 28 13.29 7.91 -4.02
CA ALA A 28 12.24 7.05 -4.56
C ALA A 28 12.73 5.59 -4.76
N HIS A 29 13.99 5.39 -5.14
CA HIS A 29 14.57 4.06 -5.28
C HIS A 29 14.91 3.37 -3.94
N HIS A 30 15.28 4.13 -2.90
CA HIS A 30 15.61 3.54 -1.59
C HIS A 30 14.41 2.92 -0.88
N HIS A 31 13.17 3.37 -1.16
CA HIS A 31 11.95 2.73 -0.66
C HIS A 31 11.64 1.37 -1.29
N LEU A 32 12.28 1.01 -2.40
CA LEU A 32 12.07 -0.28 -3.06
C LEU A 32 12.99 -1.39 -2.54
N HIS A 33 13.93 -1.08 -1.65
CA HIS A 33 15.03 -1.99 -1.29
C HIS A 33 15.01 -2.50 0.15
N GLN A 34 13.88 -3.03 0.61
CA GLN A 34 13.86 -4.12 1.61
C GLN A 34 12.55 -4.91 1.52
N ARG A 35 12.47 -5.85 0.57
CA ARG A 35 11.61 -7.02 0.75
C ARG A 35 12.43 -8.26 0.40
N ASN A 36 12.66 -9.09 1.42
CA ASN A 36 13.06 -10.48 1.26
C ASN A 36 12.20 -11.10 0.14
N SER A 37 12.83 -11.49 -0.98
CA SER A 37 12.18 -12.20 -2.07
C SER A 37 11.86 -13.65 -1.67
N HIS A 38 10.93 -13.82 -0.75
CA HIS A 38 9.93 -14.87 -0.93
C HIS A 38 8.91 -14.26 -1.88
N GLY A 39 8.74 -14.83 -3.08
CA GLY A 39 7.76 -14.33 -4.05
C GLY A 39 6.40 -14.20 -3.39
N SER A 40 5.97 -12.97 -3.07
CA SER A 40 4.70 -12.74 -2.40
C SER A 40 3.59 -12.99 -3.41
N LEU A 41 2.90 -14.12 -3.26
CA LEU A 41 1.76 -14.46 -4.09
C LEU A 41 0.59 -13.54 -3.69
N ASN A 42 0.13 -12.72 -4.63
CA ASN A 42 -1.03 -11.86 -4.40
C ASN A 42 -2.29 -12.63 -4.78
N LEU A 43 -3.26 -12.70 -3.86
CA LEU A 43 -4.57 -13.30 -4.12
C LEU A 43 -5.59 -12.20 -4.38
N PHE A 44 -6.13 -12.17 -5.60
CA PHE A 44 -7.28 -11.32 -5.95
C PHE A 44 -8.55 -12.15 -5.81
N VAL A 45 -9.44 -11.72 -4.91
CA VAL A 45 -10.65 -12.45 -4.54
C VAL A 45 -11.88 -11.69 -5.00
N PHE A 46 -12.74 -12.36 -5.76
CA PHE A 46 -14.03 -11.85 -6.19
C PHE A 46 -15.12 -12.75 -5.63
N GLY A 47 -16.26 -12.17 -5.25
CA GLY A 47 -17.40 -12.92 -4.73
C GLY A 47 -18.35 -12.04 -3.94
N ASP A 48 -19.12 -12.68 -3.08
CA ASP A 48 -20.10 -12.05 -2.20
C ASP A 48 -19.62 -12.02 -0.74
N SER A 49 -20.56 -11.88 0.19
CA SER A 49 -20.35 -11.97 1.64
C SER A 49 -19.43 -13.10 2.12
N TYR A 50 -19.40 -14.27 1.47
CA TYR A 50 -18.56 -15.42 1.85
C TYR A 50 -17.07 -15.16 1.76
N VAL A 51 -16.65 -14.15 1.00
CA VAL A 51 -15.26 -13.76 0.84
C VAL A 51 -15.00 -12.31 1.22
N ASP A 52 -16.04 -11.60 1.69
CA ASP A 52 -15.92 -10.20 2.10
C ASP A 52 -15.17 -10.07 3.43
N THR A 53 -14.07 -9.31 3.41
CA THR A 53 -13.24 -9.00 4.57
C THR A 53 -13.40 -7.56 5.05
N GLY A 54 -14.51 -6.89 4.69
CA GLY A 54 -14.84 -5.52 5.12
C GLY A 54 -14.99 -4.49 3.99
N ASN A 55 -15.29 -4.93 2.77
CA ASN A 55 -15.54 -4.09 1.61
C ASN A 55 -16.90 -3.37 1.69
N ILE A 56 -17.93 -4.01 2.26
CA ILE A 56 -19.22 -3.33 2.46
C ILE A 56 -19.13 -2.35 3.64
N ARG A 57 -19.62 -1.13 3.43
CA ARG A 57 -19.56 -0.03 4.41
C ARG A 57 -20.22 -0.41 5.74
N LYS A 58 -19.62 0.05 6.84
CA LYS A 58 -20.10 -0.17 8.22
C LYS A 58 -21.52 0.32 8.51
N SER A 59 -21.97 1.36 7.82
CA SER A 59 -23.35 1.87 7.96
C SER A 59 -24.39 0.98 7.28
N VAL A 60 -23.98 0.08 6.40
CA VAL A 60 -24.87 -0.74 5.56
C VAL A 60 -24.87 -2.20 6.01
N ALA A 61 -23.70 -2.80 6.23
CA ALA A 61 -23.60 -4.23 6.49
C ALA A 61 -23.78 -4.61 7.97
N PRO A 62 -24.53 -5.69 8.27
CA PRO A 62 -24.63 -6.22 9.62
C PRO A 62 -23.32 -6.85 10.13
N SER A 63 -22.40 -7.22 9.23
CA SER A 63 -21.09 -7.83 9.54
C SER A 63 -20.15 -6.97 10.40
N TRP A 64 -20.53 -5.72 10.67
CA TRP A 64 -19.84 -4.80 11.55
C TRP A 64 -20.43 -4.72 12.97
N LYS A 65 -21.34 -5.63 13.31
CA LYS A 65 -21.99 -5.74 14.62
C LYS A 65 -21.83 -7.16 15.18
N GLU A 66 -22.02 -7.32 16.48
CA GLU A 66 -22.08 -8.65 17.11
C GLU A 66 -23.19 -9.51 16.48
N PRO A 67 -22.98 -10.83 16.27
CA PRO A 67 -21.88 -11.67 16.77
C PRO A 67 -20.70 -11.82 15.78
N TYR A 68 -20.59 -10.98 14.75
CA TYR A 68 -19.55 -11.16 13.74
C TYR A 68 -18.16 -10.84 14.30
N GLY A 69 -17.19 -11.68 13.98
CA GLY A 69 -15.81 -11.55 14.40
C GLY A 69 -15.49 -11.94 15.86
N ILE A 70 -16.43 -12.52 16.62
CA ILE A 70 -16.20 -12.90 18.03
C ILE A 70 -15.06 -13.91 18.25
N THR A 71 -14.86 -14.86 17.33
CA THR A 71 -13.79 -15.86 17.41
C THR A 71 -12.49 -15.30 16.82
N PHE A 72 -12.59 -14.54 15.72
CA PHE A 72 -11.49 -13.80 15.13
C PHE A 72 -12.04 -12.62 14.32
N PRO A 73 -11.54 -11.39 14.48
CA PRO A 73 -10.41 -10.96 15.32
C PRO A 73 -10.79 -10.61 16.78
N GLY A 74 -11.90 -11.10 17.31
CA GLY A 74 -12.45 -10.75 18.63
C GLY A 74 -13.33 -9.49 18.63
N LYS A 75 -13.65 -8.96 17.45
CA LYS A 75 -14.56 -7.84 17.23
C LYS A 75 -15.04 -7.84 15.79
N SER A 76 -16.20 -7.23 15.54
CA SER A 76 -16.74 -7.13 14.18
C SER A 76 -15.83 -6.30 13.27
N ALA A 77 -15.40 -6.94 12.18
CA ALA A 77 -14.45 -6.38 11.20
C ALA A 77 -14.99 -6.42 9.77
N GLY A 78 -16.31 -6.52 9.59
CA GLY A 78 -16.95 -6.50 8.27
C GLY A 78 -17.02 -7.87 7.58
N ARG A 79 -16.53 -8.93 8.23
CA ARG A 79 -16.62 -10.32 7.77
C ARG A 79 -17.98 -10.91 8.10
N PHE A 80 -18.61 -11.60 7.16
CA PHE A 80 -19.87 -12.32 7.38
C PHE A 80 -19.63 -13.69 8.03
N SER A 81 -18.80 -13.72 9.08
CA SER A 81 -18.43 -14.91 9.86
C SER A 81 -18.17 -14.50 11.31
N ASN A 82 -18.26 -15.45 12.24
CA ASN A 82 -17.77 -15.27 13.61
C ASN A 82 -16.23 -15.20 13.66
N GLY A 83 -15.55 -15.60 12.58
CA GLY A 83 -14.10 -15.71 12.52
C GLY A 83 -13.55 -15.45 11.12
N HIS A 84 -12.58 -16.28 10.74
CA HIS A 84 -12.05 -16.31 9.39
C HIS A 84 -13.12 -16.65 8.35
N VAL A 85 -12.92 -16.14 7.14
CA VAL A 85 -13.62 -16.60 5.93
C VAL A 85 -12.69 -17.50 5.12
N LEU A 86 -13.22 -18.24 4.14
CA LEU A 86 -12.46 -19.28 3.42
C LEU A 86 -11.11 -18.79 2.86
N THR A 87 -11.07 -17.56 2.34
CA THR A 87 -9.88 -16.98 1.71
C THR A 87 -8.74 -16.69 2.70
N ASP A 88 -9.04 -16.48 3.98
CA ASP A 88 -7.98 -16.34 4.99
C ASP A 88 -7.19 -17.64 5.15
N TYR A 89 -7.83 -18.79 4.98
CA TYR A 89 -7.15 -20.08 5.04
C TYR A 89 -6.32 -20.34 3.79
N ILE A 90 -6.78 -19.87 2.62
CA ILE A 90 -6.05 -20.05 1.35
C ILE A 90 -4.74 -19.25 1.36
N VAL A 91 -4.74 -18.00 1.83
CA VAL A 91 -3.52 -17.14 1.87
C VAL A 91 -2.45 -17.67 2.84
N LYS A 92 -2.82 -18.54 3.79
CA LYS A 92 -1.87 -19.12 4.74
C LYS A 92 -0.98 -20.21 4.13
N PHE A 93 -1.40 -20.81 3.01
CA PHE A 93 -0.68 -21.89 2.31
C PHE A 93 -0.06 -21.37 1.01
#